data_AF-A0A650EM34-F1
#
_entry.id   AF-A0A650EM34-F1
#
_cell.length_a   1.000
_cell.length_b   1.000
_cell.length_c   1.000
_cell.angle_alpha   90.00
_cell.angle_beta   90.00
_cell.angle_gamma   90.00
#
_symmetry.space_group_name_H-M   'P 1'
#
loop_
_entity.id
_entity.type
_entity.pdbx_description
1 polymer ?
#
loop_
_entity_poly.entity_id
_entity_poly.type
_entity_poly.pdbx_seq_one_letter_code
_entity_poly.pdbx_strand_id
1 'polypeptide(L)' 'MMGIFRSSKSAQTAKDRLKIVLAHERTANIPYLEEMQEEILKVVYKYTRSSQVNITTNSNQNISTLEVEITLGDK' A
#
# COMPACT_ATOMS: atom_id res chain seq x y z
N MET A 1 15.75 -16.19 -46.22
CA MET A 1 16.10 -16.64 -44.85
C MET A 1 15.60 -15.56 -43.89
N MET A 2 14.36 -15.67 -43.42
CA MET A 2 13.64 -14.62 -42.71
C MET A 2 13.70 -14.91 -41.21
N GLY A 3 14.53 -14.14 -40.49
CA GLY A 3 14.70 -14.27 -39.05
C GLY A 3 13.44 -13.81 -38.33
N ILE A 4 12.77 -14.76 -37.68
CA ILE A 4 11.60 -14.53 -36.83
C ILE A 4 12.07 -13.75 -35.61
N PHE A 5 11.83 -12.44 -35.61
CA PHE A 5 11.88 -11.62 -34.41
C PHE A 5 10.87 -12.22 -33.42
N ARG A 6 11.37 -13.02 -32.47
CA ARG A 6 10.63 -13.43 -31.29
C ARG A 6 10.17 -12.14 -30.62
N SER A 7 8.89 -11.81 -30.76
CA SER A 7 8.24 -10.83 -29.91
C SER A 7 8.52 -11.26 -28.49
N SER A 8 9.41 -10.53 -27.80
CA SER A 8 9.38 -10.50 -26.36
C SER A 8 7.98 -10.03 -26.04
N LYS A 9 7.09 -10.98 -25.73
CA LYS A 9 5.97 -10.71 -24.86
C LYS A 9 6.64 -10.15 -23.62
N SER A 10 6.75 -8.82 -23.55
CA SER A 10 6.89 -8.10 -22.31
C SER A 10 5.68 -8.56 -21.53
N ALA A 11 5.87 -9.64 -20.77
CA ALA A 11 4.84 -10.19 -19.93
C ALA A 11 4.46 -9.01 -19.05
N GLN A 12 3.28 -8.48 -19.33
CA GLN A 12 2.68 -7.38 -18.60
C GLN A 12 2.30 -7.95 -17.24
N THR A 13 3.27 -8.32 -16.42
CA THR A 13 3.05 -8.60 -15.00
C THR A 13 2.90 -7.25 -14.32
N ALA A 14 1.79 -6.59 -14.63
CA ALA A 14 1.31 -5.47 -13.85
C ALA A 14 0.88 -6.04 -12.50
N LYS A 15 1.73 -5.85 -11.48
CA LYS A 15 1.40 -6.24 -10.12
C LYS A 15 0.26 -5.38 -9.62
N ASP A 16 -0.77 -6.01 -9.06
CA ASP A 16 -1.86 -5.28 -8.42
C ASP A 16 -1.34 -4.47 -7.22
N ARG A 17 -1.92 -3.29 -6.98
CA ARG A 17 -1.55 -2.41 -5.86
C ARG A 17 -2.77 -2.04 -5.03
N LEU A 18 -2.65 -2.15 -3.71
CA LEU A 18 -3.65 -1.70 -2.74
C LEU A 18 -3.15 -0.42 -2.06
N LYS A 19 -3.95 0.64 -2.10
CA LYS A 19 -3.67 1.90 -1.41
C LYS A 19 -4.76 2.18 -0.36
N ILE A 20 -4.35 2.38 0.88
CA ILE A 20 -5.20 2.73 2.02
C ILE A 20 -4.79 4.12 2.49
N VAL A 21 -5.76 5.03 2.65
CA VAL A 21 -5.52 6.38 3.16
C VAL A 21 -6.45 6.61 4.35
N LEU A 22 -5.87 6.83 5.53
CA LEU A 22 -6.58 7.31 6.71
C LEU A 22 -6.22 8.77 6.91
N ALA A 23 -7.22 9.64 6.98
CA ALA A 23 -7.05 11.06 7.32
C ALA A 23 -7.87 11.37 8.57
N HIS A 24 -7.28 12.06 9.52
CA HIS A 24 -7.96 12.50 10.72
C HIS A 24 -7.56 13.93 11.11
N GLU A 25 -8.47 14.65 11.76
CA GLU A 25 -8.18 15.96 12.32
C GLU A 25 -7.36 15.83 13.61
N ARG A 26 -6.34 16.68 13.77
CA ARG A 26 -5.46 16.66 14.94
C ARG A 26 -6.14 17.18 16.22
N THR A 27 -7.14 18.04 16.06
CA THR A 27 -7.94 18.61 17.15
C THR A 27 -8.78 17.55 17.85
N ALA A 28 -9.12 16.47 17.15
CA ALA A 28 -9.72 15.28 17.74
C ALA A 28 -8.62 14.47 18.43
N ASN A 29 -8.47 14.64 19.74
CA ASN A 29 -7.65 13.75 20.54
C ASN A 29 -8.33 12.38 20.64
N ILE A 30 -8.00 11.50 19.70
CA ILE A 30 -8.53 10.14 19.62
C ILE A 30 -7.49 9.22 20.27
N PRO A 31 -7.67 8.80 21.54
CA PRO A 31 -6.64 8.11 22.32
C PRO A 31 -6.26 6.72 21.76
N TYR A 32 -7.14 6.10 20.96
CA TYR A 32 -6.96 4.77 20.37
C TYR A 32 -6.53 4.81 18.90
N LEU A 33 -6.17 5.99 18.37
CA LEU A 33 -5.86 6.11 16.95
C LEU A 33 -4.58 5.36 16.56
N GLU A 34 -3.54 5.45 17.39
CA GLU A 34 -2.28 4.74 17.15
C GLU A 34 -2.49 3.21 17.18
N GLU A 35 -3.25 2.72 18.16
CA GLU A 35 -3.64 1.31 18.25
C GLU A 35 -4.41 0.84 17.00
N MET A 36 -5.38 1.64 16.54
CA MET A 36 -6.13 1.34 15.32
C MET A 36 -5.23 1.28 14.08
N GLN A 37 -4.26 2.19 13.97
CA GLN A 37 -3.28 2.16 12.86
C GLN A 37 -2.48 0.86 12.89
N GLU A 38 -1.99 0.43 14.05
CA GLU A 38 -1.29 -0.84 14.19
C GLU A 38 -2.15 -2.04 13.81
N GLU A 39 -3.42 -2.08 14.24
CA GLU A 39 -4.33 -3.17 13.92
C GLU A 39 -4.62 -3.26 12.41
N ILE A 40 -4.83 -2.13 11.75
CA ILE A 40 -5.00 -2.07 10.30
C ILE A 40 -3.76 -2.62 9.59
N LEU A 41 -2.57 -2.20 10.01
CA LEU A 41 -1.31 -2.72 9.44
C LEU A 41 -1.16 -4.22 9.66
N LYS A 42 -1.45 -4.73 10.87
CA LYS A 42 -1.43 -6.17 11.18
C LYS A 42 -2.37 -6.96 10.27
N VAL A 43 -3.57 -6.44 10.04
CA VAL A 43 -4.57 -7.05 9.14
C VAL A 43 -4.06 -7.05 7.70
N VAL A 44 -3.53 -5.93 7.21
CA VAL A 44 -2.93 -5.83 5.87
C VAL A 44 -1.83 -6.88 5.71
N TYR A 45 -0.85 -6.92 6.61
CA TYR A 45 0.26 -7.87 6.55
C TYR A 45 -0.21 -9.33 6.57
N LYS A 46 -1.27 -9.65 7.33
CA LYS A 46 -1.85 -10.99 7.39
C LYS A 46 -2.37 -11.46 6.03
N TYR A 47 -2.98 -10.59 5.25
CA TYR A 47 -3.63 -10.95 3.99
C TYR A 47 -2.74 -10.79 2.76
N THR A 48 -1.71 -9.94 2.81
CA THR A 48 -0.89 -9.63 1.64
C THR A 48 0.37 -10.48 1.51
N ARG A 49 0.69 -11.34 2.49
CA ARG A 49 1.72 -12.43 2.46
C ARG A 49 3.01 -12.07 1.69
N SER A 50 4.02 -11.57 2.38
CA SER A 50 5.35 -11.26 1.82
C SER A 50 5.38 -10.18 0.72
N SER A 51 4.28 -9.43 0.55
CA SER A 51 4.20 -8.25 -0.31
C SER A 51 5.06 -7.10 0.21
N GLN A 52 5.62 -6.30 -0.70
CA GLN A 52 6.24 -5.03 -0.33
C GLN A 52 5.17 -4.04 0.14
N VAL A 53 5.32 -3.54 1.38
CA VAL A 53 4.45 -2.53 1.98
C VAL A 53 5.25 -1.25 2.20
N ASN A 54 4.78 -0.15 1.64
CA ASN A 54 5.30 1.19 1.86
C ASN A 54 4.30 1.95 2.75
N ILE A 55 4.79 2.54 3.84
CA ILE A 55 3.99 3.33 4.76
C ILE A 55 4.51 4.76 4.71
N THR A 56 3.61 5.70 4.46
CA THR A 56 3.90 7.13 4.46
C THR A 56 2.94 7.83 5.42
N THR A 57 3.49 8.50 6.42
CA THR A 57 2.70 9.38 7.29
C THR A 57 2.98 10.82 6.89
N ASN A 58 1.93 11.58 6.63
CA ASN A 58 2.02 13.02 6.39
C ASN A 58 1.24 13.75 7.48
N SER A 59 1.82 14.81 8.02
CA SER A 59 1.11 15.69 8.94
C SER A 59 1.19 17.11 8.39
N ASN A 60 0.02 17.69 8.14
CA ASN A 60 -0.14 19.13 7.95
C ASN A 60 -0.71 19.74 9.25
N GLN A 61 -0.78 21.07 9.33
CA GLN A 61 -1.06 21.82 10.56
C GLN A 61 -2.32 21.36 11.32
N ASN A 62 -3.35 20.88 10.61
CA ASN A 62 -4.65 20.50 11.20
C ASN A 62 -5.07 19.04 10.91
N ILE A 63 -4.41 18.35 9.98
CA ILE A 63 -4.79 17.01 9.52
C ILE A 63 -3.56 16.13 9.51
N SER A 64 -3.69 14.93 10.05
CA SER A 64 -2.70 13.87 9.89
C SER A 64 -3.27 12.75 9.03
N THR A 65 -2.41 12.26 8.14
CA THR A 65 -2.74 11.29 7.12
C THR A 65 -1.77 10.12 7.18
N LEU A 66 -2.29 8.90 7.29
CA LEU A 66 -1.56 7.65 7.11
C LEU A 66 -1.90 7.07 5.74
N GLU A 67 -0.89 6.96 4.88
CA GLU A 67 -0.97 6.32 3.58
C GLU A 67 -0.20 5.00 3.61
N VAL A 68 -0.87 3.90 3.27
CA VAL A 68 -0.28 2.57 3.16
C VAL A 68 -0.45 2.10 1.72
N GLU A 69 0.66 1.86 1.03
CA GLU A 69 0.69 1.29 -0.30
C GLU A 69 1.27 -0.12 -0.24
N ILE A 70 0.53 -1.11 -0.74
CA ILE A 70 0.96 -2.50 -0.82
C ILE A 70 1.02 -2.93 -2.28
N THR A 71 2.15 -3.49 -2.69
CA THR A 71 2.26 -4.19 -3.97
C THR A 71 1.89 -5.66 -3.76
N LEU A 72 0.73 -6.06 -4.25
CA LEU A 72 0.28 -7.44 -4.20
C LEU A 72 1.15 -8.25 -5.19
N GLY A 73 1.74 -9.34 -4.70
CA GLY A 73 2.45 -10.28 -5.56
C GLY A 73 1.45 -11.07 -6.40
N ASP A 74 1.85 -11.45 -7.60
CA ASP A 74 1.13 -12.47 -8.37
C ASP A 74 1.27 -13.80 -7.62
N LYS A 75 0.14 -14.52 -7.44
CA LYS A 75 0.10 -15.83 -6.77
C LYS A 75 1.10 -16.82 -7.35
#